data_AF-A0A9D9U8M8-F1
#
_entry.id   AF-A0A9D9U8M8-F1
#
_cell.length_a   1.000
_cell.length_b   1.000
_cell.length_c   1.000
_cell.angle_alpha   90.00
_cell.angle_beta   90.00
_cell.angle_gamma   90.00
#
_symmetry.space_group_name_H-M   'P 1'
#
loop_
_entity.id
_entity.type
_entity.pdbx_description
1 polymer ?
#
loop_
_entity_poly.entity_id
_entity_poly.type
_entity_poly.pdbx_seq_one_letter_code
_entity_poly.pdbx_strand_id
1 'polypeptide(L)'
;MPMLPSGLELAIDTRHIMEPTTNWFRAPHGHFWLWAPDDGAKEPPFEPGYGFLQDAVTAPVPENVDEVLPFVRVLLKHSDGNYYWRGESLADFPRFGDLSEADHAAWRVWVAGESCQTFLARAVAKCRAQAEVNQRALGFAIFRGAAGDGGENS
;
A
#
# COMPACT_ATOMS: atom_id res chain seq x y z
N MET A 1 -13.40 -5.30 -4.88
CA MET A 1 -13.49 -3.89 -4.43
C MET A 1 -14.88 -3.69 -3.87
N PRO A 2 -15.05 -3.22 -2.62
CA PRO A 2 -16.37 -2.99 -2.07
C PRO A 2 -16.93 -1.64 -2.50
N MET A 3 -18.23 -1.62 -2.78
CA MET A 3 -19.05 -0.42 -2.81
C MET A 3 -19.90 -0.44 -1.55
N LEU A 4 -19.78 0.59 -0.73
CA LEU A 4 -20.55 0.71 0.51
C LEU A 4 -21.99 1.18 0.21
N PRO A 5 -22.96 0.93 1.10
CA PRO A 5 -24.33 1.42 0.97
C PRO A 5 -24.49 2.92 0.65
N SER A 6 -23.59 3.77 1.14
CA SER A 6 -23.57 5.21 0.81
C SER A 6 -23.15 5.53 -0.63
N GLY A 7 -22.70 4.53 -1.40
CA GLY A 7 -22.13 4.70 -2.72
C GLY A 7 -20.61 4.94 -2.71
N LEU A 8 -19.97 4.93 -1.53
CA LEU A 8 -18.53 5.06 -1.42
C LEU A 8 -17.83 3.80 -1.97
N GLU A 9 -17.04 3.97 -3.02
CA GLU A 9 -16.22 2.89 -3.60
C GLU A 9 -14.82 2.91 -3.00
N LEU A 10 -14.38 1.76 -2.48
CA LEU A 10 -13.07 1.59 -1.85
C LEU A 10 -12.23 0.54 -2.58
N ALA A 11 -10.92 0.64 -2.40
CA ALA A 11 -9.95 -0.39 -2.75
C ALA A 11 -8.90 -0.53 -1.65
N ILE A 12 -8.15 -1.63 -1.67
CA ILE A 12 -6.99 -1.82 -0.81
C ILE A 12 -5.74 -2.04 -1.66
N ASP A 13 -4.58 -1.59 -1.16
CA ASP A 13 -3.34 -1.53 -1.93
C ASP A 13 -2.09 -1.86 -1.11
N THR A 14 -1.17 -2.60 -1.73
CA THR A 14 0.14 -2.99 -1.18
C THR A 14 1.29 -2.63 -2.13
N ARG A 15 1.07 -1.77 -3.14
CA ARG A 15 2.13 -1.38 -4.09
C ARG A 15 3.30 -0.65 -3.45
N HIS A 16 3.10 -0.06 -2.28
CA HIS A 16 4.17 0.57 -1.51
C HIS A 16 5.09 -0.44 -0.81
N ILE A 17 4.67 -1.71 -0.67
CA ILE A 17 5.56 -2.80 -0.26
C ILE A 17 6.41 -3.16 -1.48
N MET A 18 7.73 -3.00 -1.39
CA MET A 18 8.63 -3.22 -2.53
C MET A 18 8.54 -4.67 -3.05
N GLU A 19 8.80 -4.87 -4.33
CA GLU A 19 8.76 -6.21 -4.91
C GLU A 19 9.95 -7.06 -4.41
N PRO A 20 9.74 -8.34 -4.04
CA PRO A 20 10.80 -9.23 -3.56
C PRO A 20 11.97 -9.40 -4.53
N THR A 21 11.73 -9.25 -5.83
CA THR A 21 12.75 -9.39 -6.88
C THR A 21 13.66 -8.18 -7.01
N THR A 22 13.43 -7.12 -6.25
CA THR A 22 14.28 -5.94 -6.25
C THR A 22 15.55 -6.28 -5.49
N ASN A 23 16.73 -6.17 -6.14
CA ASN A 23 18.02 -6.31 -5.47
C ASN A 23 18.34 -5.04 -4.64
N TRP A 24 17.42 -4.65 -3.77
CA TRP A 24 17.53 -3.44 -2.97
C TRP A 24 18.64 -3.56 -1.91
N PHE A 25 18.71 -2.64 -0.96
CA PHE A 25 19.59 -2.78 0.19
C PHE A 25 19.12 -3.90 1.13
N ARG A 26 20.04 -4.47 1.89
CA ARG A 26 19.70 -5.47 2.90
C ARG A 26 18.83 -4.82 3.98
N ALA A 27 17.69 -5.43 4.27
CA ALA A 27 16.91 -5.07 5.46
C ALA A 27 17.53 -5.73 6.71
N PRO A 28 17.30 -5.17 7.91
CA PRO A 28 17.57 -5.88 9.15
C PRO A 28 16.96 -7.29 9.14
N HIS A 29 17.53 -8.21 9.92
CA HIS A 29 16.99 -9.56 10.02
C HIS A 29 15.53 -9.53 10.50
N GLY A 30 14.64 -10.22 9.78
CA GLY A 30 13.21 -10.23 10.09
C GLY A 30 12.45 -8.96 9.67
N HIS A 31 13.05 -8.10 8.85
CA HIS A 31 12.41 -6.90 8.32
C HIS A 31 12.24 -6.93 6.80
N PHE A 32 11.30 -6.13 6.29
CA PHE A 32 11.08 -5.87 4.88
C PHE A 32 11.08 -4.34 4.62
N TRP A 33 11.31 -3.94 3.36
CA TRP A 33 11.28 -2.56 2.88
C TRP A 33 9.90 -2.16 2.33
N LEU A 34 9.53 -0.92 2.60
CA LEU A 34 8.35 -0.27 2.06
C LEU A 34 8.61 1.21 1.79
N TRP A 35 7.84 1.78 0.86
CA TRP A 35 7.81 3.20 0.58
C TRP A 35 6.83 3.91 1.53
N ALA A 36 7.35 4.78 2.39
CA ALA A 36 6.56 5.66 3.26
C ALA A 36 6.67 7.11 2.76
N PRO A 37 5.71 8.00 3.05
CA PRO A 37 5.92 9.44 2.91
C PRO A 37 7.18 9.88 3.65
N ASP A 38 7.95 10.80 3.06
CA ASP A 38 9.10 11.39 3.71
C ASP A 38 8.69 12.35 4.85
N ASP A 39 9.66 12.76 5.68
CA ASP A 39 9.42 13.70 6.77
C ASP A 39 9.00 15.11 6.29
N GLY A 40 9.19 15.40 5.00
CA GLY A 40 8.76 16.63 4.34
C GLY A 40 7.30 16.62 3.89
N ALA A 41 6.64 15.46 3.86
CA ALA A 41 5.25 15.34 3.46
C ALA A 41 4.32 16.06 4.47
N LYS A 42 3.24 16.66 3.95
CA LYS A 42 2.16 17.18 4.79
C LYS A 42 1.59 16.04 5.65
N GLU A 43 1.17 16.33 6.88
CA GLU A 43 0.41 15.33 7.65
C GLU A 43 -0.90 14.96 6.94
N PRO A 44 -1.30 13.67 6.96
CA PRO A 44 -2.58 13.26 6.41
C PRO A 44 -3.76 13.90 7.17
N PRO A 45 -4.92 14.11 6.51
CA PRO A 45 -5.31 13.51 5.25
C PRO A 45 -4.68 14.18 4.01
N PHE A 46 -4.23 13.33 3.08
CA PHE A 46 -3.76 13.79 1.76
C PHE A 46 -4.96 14.09 0.85
N GLU A 47 -4.89 15.21 0.13
CA GLU A 47 -5.87 15.55 -0.89
C GLU A 47 -5.69 14.69 -2.15
N PRO A 48 -6.75 14.46 -2.94
CA PRO A 48 -6.63 13.83 -4.25
C PRO A 48 -5.58 14.55 -5.12
N GLY A 49 -4.66 13.77 -5.70
CA GLY A 49 -3.58 14.29 -6.54
C GLY A 49 -2.39 14.88 -5.78
N TYR A 50 -2.40 14.88 -4.44
CA TYR A 50 -1.23 15.31 -3.66
C TYR A 50 -0.05 14.37 -3.89
N GLY A 51 1.00 14.90 -4.53
CA GLY A 51 2.29 14.23 -4.68
C GLY A 51 3.20 14.53 -3.49
N PHE A 52 3.82 13.50 -2.95
CA PHE A 52 4.85 13.59 -1.92
C PHE A 52 6.06 12.73 -2.30
N LEU A 53 7.22 13.10 -1.77
CA LEU A 53 8.40 12.25 -1.88
C LEU A 53 8.24 11.07 -0.93
N GLN A 54 8.90 9.96 -1.27
CA GLN A 54 8.82 8.74 -0.48
C GLN A 54 10.22 8.27 -0.11
N ASP A 55 10.36 7.88 1.14
CA ASP A 55 11.56 7.22 1.65
C ASP A 55 11.37 5.72 1.76
N ALA A 56 12.45 5.00 1.50
CA ALA A 56 12.53 3.58 1.78
C ALA A 56 12.71 3.41 3.29
N VAL A 57 11.75 2.80 3.95
CA VAL A 57 11.80 2.46 5.38
C VAL A 57 11.69 0.96 5.57
N THR A 58 12.04 0.47 6.76
CA THR A 58 11.89 -0.96 7.09
C THR A 58 10.83 -1.17 8.15
N ALA A 59 10.17 -2.32 8.10
CA ALA A 59 9.23 -2.77 9.13
C ALA A 59 9.41 -4.26 9.42
N PRO A 60 9.03 -4.74 10.62
CA PRO A 60 9.04 -6.17 10.95
C PRO A 60 8.14 -6.96 10.00
N VAL A 61 8.57 -8.18 9.64
CA VAL A 61 7.78 -9.08 8.82
C VAL A 61 6.55 -9.55 9.59
N PRO A 62 5.32 -9.40 9.05
CA PRO A 62 4.11 -9.86 9.72
C PRO A 62 4.04 -11.39 9.80
N GLU A 63 3.64 -11.90 10.95
CA GLU A 63 3.42 -13.33 11.21
C GLU A 63 2.02 -13.80 10.78
N ASN A 64 1.07 -12.87 10.71
CA ASN A 64 -0.33 -13.17 10.44
C ASN A 64 -1.02 -12.00 9.72
N VAL A 65 -2.31 -12.17 9.42
CA VAL A 65 -3.12 -11.18 8.72
C VAL A 65 -3.34 -9.91 9.56
N ASP A 66 -3.47 -10.01 10.87
CA ASP A 66 -3.71 -8.85 11.73
C ASP A 66 -2.48 -7.92 11.73
N GLU A 67 -1.28 -8.50 11.70
CA GLU A 67 -0.02 -7.76 11.65
C GLU A 67 0.26 -7.09 10.29
N VAL A 68 -0.39 -7.54 9.19
CA VAL A 68 -0.19 -6.89 7.89
C VAL A 68 -1.11 -5.69 7.68
N LEU A 69 -2.19 -5.56 8.45
CA LEU A 69 -3.19 -4.50 8.27
C LEU A 69 -2.60 -3.06 8.25
N PRO A 70 -1.60 -2.71 9.10
CA PRO A 70 -0.98 -1.38 9.05
C PRO A 70 -0.23 -1.09 7.74
N PHE A 71 0.14 -2.12 6.99
CA PHE A 71 0.87 -2.03 5.72
C PHE A 71 -0.04 -2.21 4.50
N VAL A 72 -1.36 -2.16 4.67
CA VAL A 72 -2.33 -2.19 3.57
C VAL A 72 -3.02 -0.83 3.51
N ARG A 73 -2.83 -0.09 2.42
CA ARG A 73 -3.46 1.23 2.24
C ARG A 73 -4.92 1.06 1.87
N VAL A 74 -5.79 1.91 2.41
CA VAL A 74 -7.17 2.04 1.94
C VAL A 74 -7.25 3.18 0.94
N LEU A 75 -7.74 2.89 -0.27
CA LEU A 75 -7.90 3.87 -1.34
C LEU A 75 -9.39 4.19 -1.53
N LEU A 76 -9.69 5.47 -1.72
CA LEU A 76 -11.04 5.94 -2.00
C LEU A 76 -11.14 6.32 -3.47
N LYS A 77 -12.21 5.90 -4.14
CA LYS A 77 -12.52 6.35 -5.49
C LYS A 77 -13.07 7.77 -5.43
N HIS A 78 -12.46 8.69 -6.18
CA HIS A 78 -12.91 10.06 -6.30
C HIS A 78 -13.82 10.24 -7.53
N SER A 79 -14.46 11.41 -7.65
CA SER A 79 -15.40 11.71 -8.73
C SER A 79 -14.77 11.73 -10.14
N ASP A 80 -13.46 11.85 -10.22
CA ASP A 80 -12.70 11.73 -11.48
C ASP A 80 -12.47 10.28 -11.93
N GLY A 81 -12.93 9.30 -11.14
CA GLY A 81 -12.79 7.87 -11.41
C GLY A 81 -11.49 7.23 -10.91
N ASN A 82 -10.54 8.03 -10.40
CA ASN A 82 -9.26 7.54 -9.88
C ASN A 82 -9.34 7.20 -8.38
N TYR A 83 -8.42 6.35 -7.94
CA TYR A 83 -8.27 5.96 -6.54
C TYR A 83 -7.15 6.73 -5.85
N TYR A 84 -7.42 7.28 -4.68
CA TYR A 84 -6.47 8.09 -3.92
C TYR A 84 -6.27 7.53 -2.51
N TRP A 85 -5.03 7.61 -2.04
CA TRP A 85 -4.68 7.29 -0.67
C TRP A 85 -4.67 8.55 0.18
N ARG A 86 -5.51 8.60 1.22
CA ARG A 86 -5.59 9.74 2.13
C ARG A 86 -4.66 9.61 3.34
N GLY A 87 -3.90 8.54 3.45
CA GLY A 87 -3.03 8.26 4.61
C GLY A 87 -3.53 7.13 5.51
N GLU A 88 -4.73 6.58 5.26
CA GLU A 88 -5.33 5.52 6.07
C GLU A 88 -4.81 4.13 5.67
N SER A 89 -4.56 3.31 6.68
CA SER A 89 -4.29 1.89 6.54
C SER A 89 -5.56 1.07 6.81
N LEU A 90 -5.51 -0.22 6.53
CA LEU A 90 -6.61 -1.12 6.86
C LEU A 90 -6.77 -1.31 8.38
N ALA A 91 -5.71 -1.05 9.16
CA ALA A 91 -5.74 -1.16 10.62
C ALA A 91 -6.48 0.00 11.31
N ASP A 92 -6.47 1.19 10.74
CA ASP A 92 -7.06 2.40 11.32
C ASP A 92 -8.24 2.98 10.53
N PHE A 93 -8.66 2.33 9.43
CA PHE A 93 -9.80 2.80 8.65
C PHE A 93 -11.16 2.46 9.30
N PRO A 94 -12.11 3.42 9.36
CA PRO A 94 -11.97 4.83 8.97
C PRO A 94 -11.38 5.71 10.09
N ARG A 95 -10.50 6.62 9.71
CA ARG A 95 -9.84 7.63 10.55
C ARG A 95 -10.15 9.06 10.12
N PHE A 96 -10.23 9.34 8.81
CA PHE A 96 -10.38 10.70 8.28
C PHE A 96 -11.75 10.97 7.65
N GLY A 97 -12.80 10.31 8.12
CA GLY A 97 -14.17 10.55 7.69
C GLY A 97 -15.14 9.71 8.50
N ASP A 98 -16.42 10.07 8.41
CA ASP A 98 -17.49 9.34 9.07
C ASP A 98 -18.08 8.32 8.09
N LEU A 99 -18.18 7.08 8.54
CA LEU A 99 -19.01 6.07 7.87
C LEU A 99 -20.32 5.95 8.63
N SER A 100 -21.41 5.76 7.89
CA SER A 100 -22.66 5.36 8.52
C SER A 100 -22.52 3.97 9.17
N GLU A 101 -23.38 3.64 10.14
CA GLU A 101 -23.39 2.28 10.73
C GLU A 101 -23.57 1.18 9.67
N ALA A 102 -24.37 1.46 8.63
CA ALA A 102 -24.57 0.54 7.51
C ALA A 102 -23.28 0.34 6.70
N ASP A 103 -22.53 1.41 6.46
CA ASP A 103 -21.23 1.37 5.78
C ASP A 103 -20.17 0.65 6.62
N HIS A 104 -20.12 0.90 7.93
CA HIS A 104 -19.24 0.18 8.84
C HIS A 104 -19.53 -1.33 8.84
N ALA A 105 -20.80 -1.72 8.88
CA ALA A 105 -21.20 -3.12 8.82
C ALA A 105 -20.80 -3.76 7.49
N ALA A 106 -21.10 -3.10 6.36
CA ALA A 106 -20.74 -3.59 5.03
C ALA A 106 -19.22 -3.72 4.85
N TRP A 107 -18.46 -2.74 5.33
CA TRP A 107 -17.00 -2.76 5.30
C TRP A 107 -16.42 -3.94 6.10
N ARG A 108 -16.87 -4.14 7.35
CA ARG A 108 -16.41 -5.26 8.19
C ARG A 108 -16.71 -6.62 7.55
N VAL A 109 -17.90 -6.78 6.97
CA VAL A 109 -18.28 -8.02 6.25
C VAL A 109 -17.35 -8.25 5.06
N TRP A 110 -17.03 -7.20 4.30
CA TRP A 110 -16.13 -7.32 3.16
C TRP A 110 -14.70 -7.67 3.59
N VAL A 111 -14.16 -7.03 4.64
CA VAL A 111 -12.83 -7.32 5.19
C VAL A 111 -12.74 -8.76 5.68
N ALA A 112 -13.79 -9.28 6.33
CA ALA A 112 -13.87 -10.67 6.77
C ALA A 112 -14.08 -11.68 5.62
N GLY A 113 -14.41 -11.20 4.41
CA GLY A 113 -14.70 -12.04 3.25
C GLY A 113 -13.46 -12.72 2.66
N GLU A 114 -13.66 -13.90 2.08
CA GLU A 114 -12.60 -14.77 1.53
C GLU A 114 -11.67 -14.04 0.54
N SER A 115 -12.22 -13.21 -0.34
CA SER A 115 -11.42 -12.46 -1.32
C SER A 115 -10.47 -11.46 -0.64
N CYS A 116 -10.89 -10.79 0.42
CA CYS A 116 -10.04 -9.86 1.16
C CYS A 116 -9.00 -10.63 1.97
N GLN A 117 -9.42 -11.68 2.68
CA GLN A 117 -8.51 -12.54 3.45
C GLN A 117 -7.44 -13.19 2.58
N THR A 118 -7.78 -13.63 1.37
CA THR A 118 -6.81 -14.15 0.38
C THR A 118 -5.81 -13.08 -0.04
N PHE A 119 -6.25 -11.84 -0.25
CA PHE A 119 -5.37 -10.72 -0.55
C PHE A 119 -4.40 -10.44 0.61
N LEU A 120 -4.90 -10.42 1.85
CA LEU A 120 -4.07 -10.16 3.04
C LEU A 120 -3.06 -11.28 3.28
N ALA A 121 -3.43 -12.54 3.09
CA ALA A 121 -2.50 -13.66 3.15
C ALA A 121 -1.38 -13.54 2.09
N ARG A 122 -1.70 -13.05 0.89
CA ARG A 122 -0.69 -12.77 -0.15
C ARG A 122 0.21 -11.60 0.23
N ALA A 123 -0.32 -10.57 0.90
CA ALA A 123 0.48 -9.46 1.40
C ALA A 123 1.51 -9.95 2.45
N VAL A 124 1.08 -10.80 3.40
CA VAL A 124 1.99 -11.46 4.36
C VAL A 124 3.08 -12.25 3.64
N ALA A 125 2.69 -13.08 2.66
CA ALA A 125 3.64 -13.86 1.86
C ALA A 125 4.63 -12.97 1.10
N LYS A 126 4.18 -11.83 0.57
CA LYS A 126 5.03 -10.84 -0.10
C LYS A 126 6.08 -10.28 0.86
N CYS A 127 5.69 -9.85 2.06
CA CYS A 127 6.64 -9.32 3.05
C CYS A 127 7.70 -10.36 3.43
N ARG A 128 7.30 -11.62 3.65
CA ARG A 128 8.23 -12.73 3.95
C ARG A 128 9.21 -12.98 2.82
N ALA A 129 8.69 -13.16 1.60
CA ALA A 129 9.54 -13.39 0.42
C ALA A 129 10.54 -12.24 0.22
N GLN A 130 10.09 -11.00 0.42
CA GLN A 130 10.96 -9.84 0.29
C GLN A 130 12.06 -9.82 1.36
N ALA A 131 11.72 -10.11 2.62
CA ALA A 131 12.70 -10.19 3.70
C ALA A 131 13.75 -11.27 3.45
N GLU A 132 13.34 -12.45 2.99
CA GLU A 132 14.24 -13.57 2.66
C GLU A 132 15.19 -13.24 1.51
N VAL A 133 14.67 -12.68 0.41
CA VAL A 133 15.50 -12.29 -0.75
C VAL A 133 16.47 -11.17 -0.37
N ASN A 134 16.00 -10.17 0.38
CA ASN A 134 16.82 -9.02 0.75
C ASN A 134 17.96 -9.36 1.71
N GLN A 135 17.90 -10.48 2.46
CA GLN A 135 19.06 -10.96 3.22
C GLN A 135 20.28 -11.23 2.33
N ARG A 136 20.05 -11.56 1.05
CA ARG A 136 21.09 -11.88 0.07
C ARG A 136 21.40 -10.71 -0.87
N ALA A 137 20.74 -9.56 -0.69
CA ALA A 137 20.88 -8.46 -1.62
C ALA A 137 22.28 -7.84 -1.57
N LEU A 138 22.71 -7.32 -2.72
CA LEU A 138 24.01 -6.67 -2.90
C LEU A 138 23.94 -5.14 -2.72
N GLY A 139 22.73 -4.57 -2.63
CA GLY A 139 22.53 -3.14 -2.40
C GLY A 139 22.58 -2.27 -3.66
N PHE A 140 22.04 -2.74 -4.79
CA PHE A 140 21.89 -1.91 -5.98
C PHE A 140 20.60 -2.23 -6.74
N ALA A 141 19.81 -1.20 -7.03
CA ALA A 141 18.59 -1.33 -7.81
C ALA A 141 18.74 -0.64 -9.16
N ILE A 142 18.31 -1.33 -10.21
CA ILE A 142 18.26 -0.77 -11.56
C ILE A 142 16.83 -0.30 -11.79
N PHE A 143 16.65 1.02 -11.74
CA PHE A 143 15.41 1.64 -12.21
C PHE A 143 15.52 1.79 -13.72
N ARG A 144 14.77 0.98 -14.48
CA ARG A 144 14.57 1.26 -15.90
C ARG A 144 13.64 2.45 -15.99
N GLY A 145 14.18 3.64 -16.26
CA GLY A 145 13.36 4.77 -16.67
C GLY A 145 12.54 4.36 -17.88
N ALA A 146 11.26 4.74 -17.92
CA ALA A 146 10.50 4.67 -19.16
C ALA A 146 11.32 5.47 -20.19
N ALA A 147 11.89 4.78 -21.18
CA ALA A 147 12.52 5.44 -22.29
C ALA A 147 11.42 6.31 -22.92
N GLY A 148 11.54 7.63 -22.77
CA GLY A 148 10.76 8.55 -23.56
C GLY A 148 11.04 8.19 -25.01
N ASP A 149 10.00 7.80 -25.73
CA ASP A 149 10.02 7.76 -27.18
C ASP A 149 10.37 9.18 -27.64
N GLY A 150 11.66 9.38 -27.89
CA GLY A 150 12.18 10.58 -28.53
C GLY A 150 11.66 10.57 -29.95
N GLY A 151 10.52 11.21 -30.16
CA GLY A 151 10.07 11.59 -31.49
C GLY A 151 11.12 12.52 -32.09
N GLU A 152 11.94 11.97 -32.98
CA GLU A 152 12.76 12.75 -33.90
C GLU A 152 11.83 13.63 -34.75
N ASN A 153 12.00 14.94 -34.62
CA ASN A 153 11.55 15.90 -35.62
C ASN A 153 12.30 15.60 -36.92
N SER A 154 11.56 15.34 -38.00
CA SER A 154 11.99 15.52 -39.38
C SER A 154 10.79 15.93 -40.22
#